data_AF-W0RLT8-F1
#
_entry.id   AF-W0RLT8-F1
#
_cell.length_a   1.000
_cell.length_b   1.000
_cell.length_c   1.000
_cell.angle_alpha   90.00
_cell.angle_beta   90.00
_cell.angle_gamma   90.00
#
_symmetry.space_group_name_H-M   'P 1'
#
loop_
_entity.id
_entity.type
_entity.pdbx_description
1 polymer ?
#
loop_
_entity_poly.entity_id
_entity_poly.type
_entity_poly.pdbx_seq_one_letter_code
_entity_poly.pdbx_strand_id
1 'polypeptide(L)'
;MTAPLTRYSCEETFRRLDDFLDRELTAAETELVNDHLLVCAACAREFRFEASVLAGVRRSVQRITLPDGLQARVLTALRALGE
;
A
#
# COMPACT_ATOMS: atom_id res chain seq x y z
N MET A 1 -2.25 7.86 -26.63
CA MET A 1 -3.53 7.63 -25.90
C MET A 1 -3.78 6.14 -25.92
N THR A 2 -3.26 5.43 -24.92
CA THR A 2 -3.28 3.97 -24.85
C THR A 2 -4.62 3.53 -24.26
N ALA A 3 -5.31 2.60 -24.91
CA ALA A 3 -6.57 2.02 -24.42
C ALA A 3 -6.42 1.53 -22.97
N PRO A 4 -7.47 1.57 -22.14
CA PRO A 4 -7.39 1.04 -20.79
C PRO A 4 -7.10 -0.47 -20.88
N LEU A 5 -5.94 -0.88 -20.36
CA LEU A 5 -5.63 -2.28 -20.13
C LEU A 5 -6.66 -2.80 -19.13
N THR A 6 -7.51 -3.74 -19.53
CA THR A 6 -8.51 -4.32 -18.64
C THR A 6 -7.90 -5.14 -17.50
N ARG A 7 -6.62 -5.56 -17.61
CA ARG A 7 -5.83 -6.23 -16.57
C ARG A 7 -4.33 -5.97 -16.76
N TYR A 8 -3.54 -6.02 -15.68
CA TYR A 8 -2.08 -6.02 -15.74
C TYR A 8 -1.48 -7.41 -15.98
N SER A 9 -0.36 -7.44 -16.70
CA SER A 9 0.49 -8.61 -16.86
C SER A 9 1.39 -8.80 -15.63
N CYS A 10 2.00 -9.98 -15.49
CA CYS A 10 2.93 -10.24 -14.38
C CYS A 10 4.08 -9.23 -14.34
N GLU A 11 4.64 -8.88 -15.51
CA GLU A 11 5.73 -7.91 -15.62
C GLU A 11 5.27 -6.51 -15.20
N GLU A 12 4.08 -6.10 -15.65
CA GLU A 12 3.52 -4.78 -15.35
C GLU A 12 3.16 -4.64 -13.87
N THR A 13 2.61 -5.70 -13.27
CA THR A 13 2.35 -5.79 -11.84
C THR A 13 3.65 -5.78 -11.04
N PHE A 14 4.65 -6.57 -11.45
CA PHE A 14 5.95 -6.62 -10.77
C PHE A 14 6.64 -5.25 -10.75
N ARG A 15 6.64 -4.53 -11.89
CA ARG A 15 7.19 -3.16 -11.98
C ARG A 15 6.47 -2.13 -11.10
N ARG A 16 5.25 -2.41 -10.65
CA ARG A 16 4.43 -1.53 -9.80
C ARG A 16 4.37 -1.96 -8.34
N LEU A 17 5.05 -3.05 -7.96
CA LEU A 17 4.95 -3.56 -6.59
C LEU A 17 5.48 -2.55 -5.55
N ASP A 18 6.59 -1.88 -5.85
CA ASP A 18 7.15 -0.84 -4.97
C ASP A 18 6.15 0.32 -4.77
N ASP A 19 5.66 0.92 -5.87
CA ASP A 19 4.67 2.00 -5.82
C ASP A 19 3.37 1.57 -5.10
N PHE A 20 2.95 0.31 -5.28
CA PHE A 20 1.79 -0.26 -4.60
C PHE A 20 2.05 -0.41 -3.09
N LEU A 21 3.24 -0.84 -2.68
CA LEU A 21 3.64 -0.97 -1.28
C LEU A 21 3.76 0.37 -0.56
N ASP A 22 4.22 1.40 -1.29
CA ASP A 22 4.36 2.77 -0.80
C ASP A 22 3.06 3.59 -0.89
N ARG A 23 2.01 3.02 -1.50
CA ARG A 23 0.69 3.62 -1.70
C ARG A 23 0.72 4.87 -2.59
N GLU A 24 1.56 4.83 -3.61
CA GLU A 24 1.74 5.92 -4.58
C GLU A 24 0.90 5.73 -5.85
N LEU A 25 0.32 4.55 -6.03
CA LEU A 25 -0.58 4.26 -7.14
C LEU A 25 -1.93 4.97 -7.00
N THR A 26 -2.52 5.33 -8.15
CA THR A 26 -3.93 5.78 -8.19
C THR A 26 -4.88 4.64 -7.77
N ALA A 27 -6.14 4.98 -7.47
CA ALA A 27 -7.15 3.98 -7.11
C ALA A 27 -7.34 2.93 -8.22
N ALA A 28 -7.38 3.35 -9.48
CA ALA A 28 -7.55 2.45 -10.62
C ALA A 28 -6.35 1.50 -10.78
N GLU A 29 -5.12 1.99 -10.60
CA GLU A 29 -3.91 1.16 -10.70
C GLU A 29 -3.81 0.19 -9.52
N THR A 30 -4.21 0.64 -8.33
CA THR A 30 -4.30 -0.19 -7.11
C THR A 30 -5.26 -1.36 -7.31
N GLU A 31 -6.42 -1.13 -7.93
CA GLU A 31 -7.38 -2.20 -8.27
C GLU A 31 -6.77 -3.20 -9.24
N LEU A 32 -6.12 -2.73 -10.32
CA LEU A 32 -5.51 -3.60 -11.31
C LEU A 32 -4.35 -4.44 -10.75
N VAL A 33 -3.55 -3.89 -9.83
CA VAL A 33 -2.52 -4.66 -9.11
C VAL A 33 -3.17 -5.70 -8.19
N ASN A 34 -4.17 -5.32 -7.40
CA ASN A 34 -4.88 -6.25 -6.52
C ASN A 34 -5.50 -7.42 -7.29
N ASP A 35 -6.20 -7.13 -8.39
CA ASP A 35 -6.80 -8.14 -9.27
C ASP A 35 -5.76 -9.16 -9.74
N HIS A 36 -4.56 -8.69 -10.11
CA HIS A 36 -3.48 -9.59 -10.52
C HIS A 36 -2.93 -10.43 -9.35
N LEU A 37 -2.74 -9.82 -8.17
CA LEU A 37 -2.24 -10.52 -6.98
C LEU A 37 -3.21 -11.62 -6.49
N LEU A 38 -4.52 -11.48 -6.74
CA LEU A 38 -5.51 -12.50 -6.41
C LEU A 38 -5.38 -13.77 -7.27
N VAL A 39 -4.91 -13.65 -8.51
CA VAL A 39 -4.86 -14.76 -9.47
C VAL A 39 -3.47 -15.31 -9.72
N CYS A 40 -2.41 -14.54 -9.42
CA CYS A 40 -1.02 -14.91 -9.69
C CYS A 40 -0.25 -15.20 -8.39
N ALA A 41 -0.05 -16.49 -8.09
CA ALA A 41 0.68 -16.93 -6.91
C ALA A 41 2.15 -16.47 -6.88
N ALA A 42 2.78 -16.28 -8.06
CA ALA A 42 4.14 -15.79 -8.16
C ALA A 42 4.23 -14.33 -7.70
N CYS A 43 3.46 -13.42 -8.31
CA CYS A 43 3.43 -12.01 -7.91
C CYS A 43 2.98 -11.84 -6.45
N ALA A 44 2.01 -12.64 -5.99
CA ALA A 44 1.59 -12.61 -4.59
C ALA A 44 2.71 -13.02 -3.62
N ARG A 45 3.61 -13.92 -4.02
CA ARG A 45 4.77 -14.30 -3.21
C ARG A 45 5.80 -13.18 -3.16
N GLU A 46 6.12 -12.55 -4.29
CA GLU A 46 7.06 -11.41 -4.34
C GLU A 46 6.54 -10.24 -3.49
N PHE A 47 5.27 -9.87 -3.65
CA PHE A 47 4.62 -8.86 -2.80
C PHE A 47 4.74 -9.17 -1.30
N ARG A 48 4.47 -10.41 -0.88
CA ARG A 48 4.57 -10.80 0.54
C ARG A 48 6.00 -10.70 1.05
N PHE A 49 6.99 -11.05 0.22
CA PHE A 49 8.39 -10.94 0.57
C PHE A 49 8.77 -9.47 0.81
N GLU A 50 8.54 -8.59 -0.17
CA GLU A 50 8.85 -7.17 -0.06
C GLU A 50 8.10 -6.49 1.09
N ALA A 51 6.80 -6.77 1.25
CA ALA A 51 6.00 -6.30 2.38
C ALA A 51 6.60 -6.73 3.73
N SER A 52 7.11 -7.96 3.83
CA SER A 52 7.73 -8.46 5.07
C SER A 52 9.05 -7.74 5.38
N VAL A 53 9.85 -7.43 4.34
CA VAL A 53 11.10 -6.67 4.45
C VAL A 53 10.79 -5.24 4.92
N LEU A 54 9.87 -4.55 4.28
CA LEU A 54 9.42 -3.21 4.67
C LEU A 54 8.88 -3.18 6.11
N ALA A 55 8.08 -4.17 6.49
CA ALA A 55 7.59 -4.29 7.87
C ALA A 55 8.74 -4.50 8.86
N GLY A 56 9.78 -5.26 8.48
CA GLY A 56 11.02 -5.40 9.24
C GLY A 56 11.74 -4.08 9.44
N VAL A 57 11.99 -3.34 8.36
CA VAL A 57 12.62 -2.01 8.41
C VAL A 57 11.83 -1.06 9.30
N ARG A 58 10.51 -0.96 9.12
CA ARG A 58 9.63 -0.10 9.94
C ARG A 58 9.69 -0.43 11.43
N ARG A 59 9.94 -1.69 11.81
CA ARG A 59 10.13 -2.08 13.21
C ARG A 59 11.50 -1.69 13.75
N SER A 60 12.53 -1.70 12.90
CA SER A 60 13.91 -1.38 13.27
C SER A 60 14.18 0.14 13.35
N VAL A 61 13.37 0.96 12.67
CA VAL A 61 13.48 2.42 12.75
C VAL A 61 13.02 2.91 14.13
N GLN A 62 13.75 3.89 14.67
CA GLN A 62 13.50 4.46 15.99
C GLN A 62 12.09 5.06 16.04
N ARG A 63 11.25 4.54 16.96
CA ARG A 63 9.92 5.11 17.19
C ARG A 63 10.07 6.47 17.86
N ILE A 64 9.57 7.50 17.18
CA ILE A 64 9.49 8.86 17.74
C ILE A 64 8.38 8.86 18.79
N THR A 65 8.66 9.43 19.97
CA THR A 65 7.63 9.66 20.98
C THR A 65 6.61 10.65 20.42
N LEU A 66 5.34 10.25 20.39
CA LEU A 66 4.25 11.14 20.01
C LEU A 66 4.19 12.34 20.97
N PRO A 67 4.05 13.58 20.49
CA PRO A 67 3.81 14.72 21.35
C PRO A 67 2.57 14.53 22.22
N ASP A 68 2.65 14.94 23.48
CA ASP A 68 1.54 14.84 24.42
C ASP A 68 0.28 15.52 23.88
N GLY A 69 -0.86 14.85 24.02
CA GLY A 69 -2.17 15.36 23.57
C GLY A 69 -2.41 15.31 22.06
N LEU A 70 -1.42 14.95 21.21
CA LEU A 70 -1.64 14.80 19.76
C LEU A 70 -2.69 13.73 19.47
N GLN A 71 -2.59 12.58 20.13
CA GLN A 71 -3.57 11.49 19.98
C GLN A 71 -4.98 11.94 20.34
N ALA A 72 -5.15 12.71 21.42
CA ALA A 72 -6.44 13.24 21.84
C ALA A 72 -7.04 14.18 20.78
N ARG A 73 -6.20 15.07 20.21
CA ARG A 73 -6.62 15.99 19.13
C ARG A 73 -7.06 15.24 17.87
N VAL A 74 -6.30 14.22 17.45
CA VAL A 74 -6.64 13.38 16.29
C VAL A 74 -7.97 12.67 16.51
N LEU A 75 -8.18 12.05 17.68
CA LEU A 75 -9.44 11.35 18.00
C LEU A 75 -10.64 12.30 18.03
N THR A 76 -10.48 13.53 18.53
CA THR A 76 -11.54 14.54 18.50
C THR A 76 -11.88 14.96 17.07
N ALA A 77 -10.89 15.18 16.21
CA ALA A 77 -11.13 15.51 14.80
C ALA A 77 -11.83 14.36 14.04
N LEU A 78 -11.42 13.11 14.28
CA LEU A 78 -12.06 11.94 13.65
C LEU A 78 -13.54 11.79 14.06
N ARG A 79 -13.87 12.06 15.32
CA ARG A 79 -15.27 12.05 15.79
C ARG A 79 -16.10 13.12 15.08
N ALA A 80 -15.57 14.34 14.96
CA ALA A 80 -16.26 15.44 14.30
C ALA A 80 -16.48 15.24 12.79
N LEU A 81 -15.72 14.35 12.13
CA LEU A 81 -15.90 13.99 10.72
C LEU A 81 -16.90 12.84 10.50
N GLY A 82 -17.24 12.10 11.57
CA GLY A 82 -18.18 10.98 11.52
C GLY A 82 -19.64 11.37 11.88
N GLU A 83 -19.86 12.63 12.25
CA GLU A 83 -21.17 13.28 12.46
C GLU A 83 -21.59 14.04 11.18
#